data_AF-A0A1Q6R7W3-F1
#
_entry.id   AF-A0A1Q6R7W3-F1
#
_cell.length_a   1.000
_cell.length_b   1.000
_cell.length_c   1.000
_cell.angle_alpha   90.00
_cell.angle_beta   90.00
_cell.angle_gamma   90.00
#
_symmetry.space_group_name_H-M   'P 1'
#
loop_
_entity.id
_entity.type
_entity.pdbx_description
1 polymer ?
#
loop_
_entity_poly.entity_id
_entity_poly.type
_entity_poly.pdbx_seq_one_letter_code
_entity_poly.pdbx_strand_id
1 'polypeptide(L)'
;AIDDVVLEITDRHGANMGLTLDTVTRNEIQQGNQVIYAPKIGTDGTKTEVTSRAELDSSCKMTSELVAKAATQLKKMNAPTFDGKYVCIIHPSVAFDLRQDEAWIAAHQYAAATELFSGEIGELHGVRFVETTEAKIYRGTDLAKDSRTLLVNGAVMDDTEVTFDGGTVAAGALAGRYVKVGSTRAKVVSNTAGKMVLDTKVTVSDNAVIQPAEGGKDGCAVYGCLFIGKGAYGVVDLSEGTEVIVKPRGSSGTADPLDQRSSVGWKGVHAAAILYDEYMVRVECGSSYSGEDKAN
;
A
#
# COMPACT_ATOMS: atom_id res chain seq x y z
N ALA A 1 7.45 43.15 -10.40
CA ALA A 1 7.86 41.79 -9.99
C ALA A 1 6.74 40.86 -10.41
N ILE A 2 6.91 40.17 -11.54
CA ILE A 2 5.99 39.11 -11.95
C ILE A 2 6.44 37.90 -11.14
N ASP A 3 5.52 37.38 -10.33
CA ASP A 3 5.73 36.20 -9.49
C ASP A 3 6.30 35.03 -10.32
N ASP A 4 7.26 34.28 -9.77
CA ASP A 4 7.94 33.20 -10.49
C ASP A 4 7.09 31.91 -10.48
N VAL A 5 5.87 32.06 -11.01
CA VAL A 5 4.88 30.98 -11.10
C VAL A 5 5.43 29.79 -11.90
N VAL A 6 6.37 30.03 -12.82
CA VAL A 6 7.00 28.97 -13.63
C VAL A 6 7.92 28.10 -12.76
N LEU A 7 8.68 28.70 -11.84
CA LEU A 7 9.52 27.96 -10.90
C LEU A 7 8.67 27.14 -9.92
N GLU A 8 7.62 27.72 -9.34
CA GLU A 8 6.73 26.99 -8.41
C GLU A 8 6.03 25.81 -9.10
N ILE A 9 5.57 26.01 -10.35
CA ILE A 9 4.97 24.94 -11.15
C ILE A 9 6.00 23.85 -11.44
N THR A 10 7.25 24.22 -11.73
CA THR A 10 8.33 23.26 -12.01
C THR A 10 8.62 22.39 -10.79
N ASP A 11 8.71 22.99 -9.60
CA ASP A 11 8.91 22.25 -8.34
C ASP A 11 7.76 21.28 -8.05
N ARG A 12 6.51 21.71 -8.25
CA ARG A 12 5.33 20.84 -8.10
C ARG A 12 5.32 19.68 -9.09
N HIS A 13 5.75 19.93 -10.34
CA HIS A 13 5.86 18.86 -11.35
C HIS A 13 6.99 17.89 -11.01
N GLY A 14 8.11 18.36 -10.47
CA GLY A 14 9.20 17.52 -9.98
C GLY A 14 8.76 16.61 -8.83
N ALA A 15 8.00 17.15 -7.87
CA ALA A 15 7.43 16.36 -6.78
C ALA A 15 6.43 15.30 -7.28
N ASN A 16 5.51 15.67 -8.17
CA ASN A 16 4.54 14.75 -8.77
C ASN A 16 5.23 13.63 -9.59
N MET A 17 6.26 14.01 -10.35
CA MET A 17 7.09 13.09 -11.10
C MET A 17 7.75 12.06 -10.18
N GLY A 18 8.43 12.50 -9.12
CA GLY A 18 9.04 11.60 -8.14
C GLY A 18 8.04 10.64 -7.51
N LEU A 19 6.88 11.14 -7.08
CA LEU A 19 5.79 10.32 -6.52
C LEU A 19 5.26 9.28 -7.53
N THR A 20 5.14 9.65 -8.80
CA THR A 20 4.67 8.75 -9.86
C THR A 20 5.67 7.63 -10.11
N LEU A 21 6.96 7.95 -10.23
CA LEU A 21 8.02 6.97 -10.46
C LEU A 21 8.19 6.01 -9.27
N ASP A 22 8.12 6.55 -8.05
CA ASP A 22 8.14 5.73 -6.83
C ASP A 22 6.92 4.80 -6.77
N THR A 23 5.71 5.32 -7.03
CA THR A 23 4.48 4.53 -7.03
C THR A 23 4.52 3.38 -8.04
N VAL A 24 5.04 3.62 -9.25
CA VAL A 24 5.19 2.57 -10.27
C VAL A 24 6.17 1.51 -9.79
N THR A 25 7.34 1.91 -9.30
CA THR A 25 8.37 0.98 -8.79
C THR A 25 7.82 0.16 -7.62
N ARG A 26 7.21 0.83 -6.64
CA ARG A 26 6.57 0.23 -5.46
C ARG A 26 5.54 -0.80 -5.87
N ASN A 27 4.63 -0.48 -6.80
CA ASN A 27 3.57 -1.40 -7.19
C ASN A 27 4.12 -2.66 -7.87
N GLU A 28 5.24 -2.58 -8.59
CA GLU A 28 5.90 -3.76 -9.17
C GLU A 28 6.60 -4.61 -8.11
N ILE A 29 7.45 -4.02 -7.27
CA ILE A 29 8.20 -4.78 -6.25
C ILE A 29 7.29 -5.36 -5.15
N GLN A 30 6.13 -4.75 -4.92
CA GLN A 30 5.12 -5.28 -4.00
C GLN A 30 4.40 -6.51 -4.55
N GLN A 31 4.63 -6.93 -5.80
CA GLN A 31 4.05 -8.17 -6.37
C GLN A 31 4.87 -9.42 -6.04
N GLY A 32 5.97 -9.32 -5.29
CA GLY A 32 6.78 -10.47 -4.92
C GLY A 32 5.99 -11.59 -4.23
N ASN A 33 6.43 -12.83 -4.44
CA ASN A 33 5.72 -14.04 -3.99
C ASN A 33 6.04 -14.39 -2.53
N GLN A 34 7.17 -13.93 -1.99
CA GLN A 34 7.55 -14.18 -0.61
C GLN A 34 6.74 -13.29 0.33
N VAL A 35 5.70 -13.85 0.95
CA VAL A 35 4.82 -13.11 1.86
C VAL A 35 4.82 -13.74 3.24
N ILE A 36 5.03 -12.92 4.27
CA ILE A 36 4.83 -13.27 5.67
C ILE A 36 3.67 -12.44 6.20
N TYR A 37 2.67 -13.09 6.79
CA TYR A 37 1.59 -12.40 7.48
C TYR A 37 1.91 -12.28 8.96
N ALA A 38 1.71 -11.09 9.53
CA ALA A 38 1.85 -10.90 10.97
C ALA A 38 0.82 -11.76 11.72
N PRO A 39 1.23 -12.49 12.77
CA PRO A 39 0.30 -13.25 13.58
C PRO A 39 -0.62 -12.29 14.35
N LYS A 40 -1.83 -12.76 14.64
CA LYS A 40 -2.73 -12.06 15.54
C LYS A 40 -2.21 -12.15 16.97
N ILE A 41 -2.10 -11.02 17.64
CA ILE A 41 -1.66 -10.95 19.04
C ILE A 41 -2.90 -10.73 19.91
N GLY A 42 -3.27 -11.75 20.67
CA GLY A 42 -4.34 -11.64 21.68
C GLY A 42 -3.92 -10.74 22.85
N THR A 43 -4.88 -10.31 23.66
CA THR A 43 -4.64 -9.51 24.88
C THR A 43 -3.67 -10.18 25.85
N ASP A 44 -3.63 -11.51 25.84
CA ASP A 44 -2.77 -12.32 26.71
C ASP A 44 -1.39 -12.60 26.09
N GLY A 45 -1.05 -11.93 24.98
CA GLY A 45 0.20 -12.13 24.23
C GLY A 45 0.24 -13.42 23.38
N THR A 46 -0.86 -14.19 23.35
CA THR A 46 -0.98 -15.40 22.53
C THR A 46 -0.96 -15.04 21.05
N LYS A 47 -0.12 -15.75 20.28
CA LYS A 47 0.03 -15.54 18.84
C LYS A 47 -0.78 -16.58 18.07
N THR A 48 -1.69 -16.14 17.23
CA THR A 48 -2.42 -17.00 16.29
C THR A 48 -1.92 -16.73 14.87
N GLU A 49 -1.52 -17.78 14.16
CA GLU A 49 -1.03 -17.63 12.80
C GLU A 49 -2.14 -17.19 11.85
N VAL A 50 -1.78 -16.30 10.92
CA VAL A 50 -2.66 -15.79 9.88
C VAL A 50 -2.10 -16.26 8.54
N THR A 51 -2.96 -16.78 7.66
CA THR A 51 -2.56 -17.38 6.38
C THR A 51 -2.94 -16.54 5.16
N SER A 52 -3.67 -15.44 5.36
CA SER A 52 -4.09 -14.55 4.28
C SER A 52 -4.28 -13.11 4.75
N ARG A 53 -4.12 -12.17 3.83
CA ARG A 53 -4.37 -10.73 4.07
C ARG A 53 -5.75 -10.46 4.64
N ALA A 54 -6.78 -11.15 4.14
CA ALA A 54 -8.18 -10.90 4.51
C ALA A 54 -8.49 -11.15 6.00
N GLU A 55 -7.61 -11.86 6.70
CA GLU A 55 -7.75 -12.15 8.14
C GLU A 55 -6.91 -11.21 9.02
N LEU A 56 -6.05 -10.36 8.43
CA LEU A 56 -5.25 -9.38 9.18
C LEU A 56 -6.13 -8.29 9.75
N ASP A 57 -5.93 -7.95 11.01
CA ASP A 57 -6.59 -6.83 11.69
C ASP A 57 -5.57 -5.93 12.40
N SER A 58 -6.03 -4.89 13.10
CA SER A 58 -5.16 -3.95 13.82
C SER A 58 -4.34 -4.58 14.96
N SER A 59 -4.66 -5.80 15.39
CA SER A 59 -3.89 -6.54 16.40
C SER A 59 -2.75 -7.35 15.79
N CYS A 60 -2.72 -7.50 14.47
CA CYS A 60 -1.66 -8.21 13.75
C CYS A 60 -0.45 -7.28 13.50
N LYS A 61 0.23 -6.88 14.58
CA LYS A 61 1.28 -5.85 14.54
C LYS A 61 2.64 -6.37 14.09
N MET A 62 3.46 -5.49 13.52
CA MET A 62 4.89 -5.76 13.31
C MET A 62 5.60 -5.87 14.65
N THR A 63 6.40 -6.93 14.83
CA THR A 63 7.18 -7.19 16.05
C THR A 63 8.64 -7.48 15.69
N SER A 64 9.55 -7.32 16.65
CA SER A 64 10.97 -7.63 16.48
C SER A 64 11.21 -9.08 16.04
N GLU A 65 10.40 -10.03 16.52
CA GLU A 65 10.47 -11.43 16.08
C GLU A 65 10.13 -11.58 14.59
N LEU A 66 9.16 -10.82 14.09
CA LEU A 66 8.75 -10.87 12.69
C LEU A 66 9.85 -10.30 11.78
N VAL A 67 10.51 -9.23 12.23
CA VAL A 67 11.73 -8.68 11.58
C VAL A 67 12.82 -9.74 11.54
N ALA A 68 13.07 -10.45 12.66
CA ALA A 68 14.07 -11.52 12.71
C ALA A 68 13.72 -12.69 11.78
N LYS A 69 12.44 -13.06 11.67
CA LYS A 69 11.96 -14.10 10.74
C LYS A 69 12.20 -13.69 9.28
N ALA A 70 11.83 -12.46 8.91
CA ALA A 70 12.06 -11.93 7.57
C ALA A 70 13.56 -11.90 7.21
N ALA A 71 14.39 -11.38 8.12
CA ALA A 71 15.85 -11.37 7.94
C ALA A 71 16.44 -12.79 7.85
N THR A 72 15.91 -13.74 8.62
CA THR A 72 16.35 -15.15 8.57
C THR A 72 15.95 -15.81 7.25
N GLN A 73 14.78 -15.49 6.70
CA GLN A 73 14.36 -15.99 5.39
C GLN A 73 15.28 -15.47 4.28
N LEU A 74 15.57 -14.17 4.26
CA LEU A 74 16.53 -13.59 3.31
C LEU A 74 17.92 -14.25 3.42
N LYS A 75 18.39 -14.50 4.64
CA LYS A 75 19.66 -15.24 4.86
C LYS A 75 19.61 -16.68 4.35
N LYS A 76 18.50 -17.40 4.57
CA LYS A 76 18.30 -18.76 4.06
C LYS A 76 18.32 -18.83 2.54
N MET A 77 17.84 -17.77 1.88
CA MET A 77 17.85 -17.65 0.43
C MET A 77 19.18 -17.11 -0.13
N ASN A 78 20.19 -16.91 0.73
CA ASN A 78 21.48 -16.30 0.38
C ASN A 78 21.34 -14.93 -0.30
N ALA A 79 20.34 -14.14 0.12
CA ALA A 79 20.12 -12.81 -0.44
C ALA A 79 21.33 -11.89 -0.13
N PRO A 80 21.93 -11.23 -1.13
CA PRO A 80 22.99 -10.26 -0.95
C PRO A 80 22.53 -9.09 -0.07
N THR A 81 23.46 -8.52 0.70
CA THR A 81 23.19 -7.39 1.59
C THR A 81 23.72 -6.07 1.00
N PHE A 82 23.18 -4.96 1.49
CA PHE A 82 23.73 -3.61 1.32
C PHE A 82 24.64 -3.33 2.52
N ASP A 83 25.95 -3.26 2.31
CA ASP A 83 26.94 -3.00 3.36
C ASP A 83 26.76 -3.87 4.61
N GLY A 84 26.45 -5.16 4.40
CA GLY A 84 26.23 -6.14 5.47
C GLY A 84 24.82 -6.15 6.08
N LYS A 85 23.90 -5.30 5.60
CA LYS A 85 22.53 -5.14 6.11
C LYS A 85 21.47 -5.35 5.02
N TYR A 86 20.26 -5.74 5.42
CA TYR A 86 19.07 -5.67 4.56
C TYR A 86 18.36 -4.34 4.76
N VAL A 87 17.55 -3.91 3.80
CA VAL A 87 16.74 -2.68 3.93
C VAL A 87 15.27 -3.05 4.08
N CYS A 88 14.58 -2.42 5.01
CA CYS A 88 13.13 -2.52 5.18
C CYS A 88 12.47 -1.17 4.95
N ILE A 89 11.52 -1.13 4.00
CA ILE A 89 10.67 0.04 3.76
C ILE A 89 9.40 -0.13 4.58
N ILE A 90 9.11 0.85 5.43
CA ILE A 90 8.03 0.80 6.42
C ILE A 90 7.23 2.10 6.47
N HIS A 91 5.92 2.00 6.75
CA HIS A 91 5.05 3.15 6.97
C HIS A 91 5.23 3.73 8.38
N PRO A 92 5.17 5.07 8.59
CA PRO A 92 5.24 5.70 9.92
C PRO A 92 4.32 5.08 10.98
N SER A 93 3.11 4.68 10.61
CA SER A 93 2.14 4.04 11.52
C SER A 93 2.65 2.71 12.08
N VAL A 94 3.26 1.88 11.22
CA VAL A 94 3.84 0.59 11.64
C VAL A 94 5.13 0.81 12.42
N ALA A 95 5.92 1.82 12.01
CA ALA A 95 7.12 2.21 12.75
C ALA A 95 6.82 2.65 14.18
N PHE A 96 5.74 3.40 14.39
CA PHE A 96 5.29 3.79 15.72
C PHE A 96 4.98 2.56 16.59
N ASP A 97 4.21 1.60 16.08
CA ASP A 97 3.91 0.36 16.80
C ASP A 97 5.18 -0.47 17.07
N LEU A 98 6.11 -0.53 16.10
CA LEU A 98 7.38 -1.27 16.25
C LEU A 98 8.29 -0.64 17.33
N ARG A 99 8.34 0.69 17.42
CA ARG A 99 9.11 1.40 18.46
C ARG A 99 8.58 1.16 19.88
N GLN A 100 7.31 0.77 20.00
CA GLN A 100 6.70 0.42 21.28
C GLN A 100 6.92 -1.04 21.70
N ASP A 101 7.46 -1.87 20.81
CA ASP A 101 7.77 -3.27 21.11
C ASP A 101 8.88 -3.35 22.18
N GLU A 102 8.66 -4.13 23.24
CA GLU A 102 9.60 -4.22 24.37
C GLU A 102 10.99 -4.68 23.92
N ALA A 103 11.04 -5.61 22.95
CA ALA A 103 12.28 -6.10 22.37
C ALA A 103 13.02 -5.02 21.56
N TRP A 104 12.29 -4.12 20.89
CA TRP A 104 12.88 -2.97 20.19
C TRP A 104 13.48 -1.98 21.18
N ILE A 105 12.73 -1.66 22.23
CA ILE A 105 13.16 -0.75 23.30
C ILE A 105 14.42 -1.31 23.99
N ALA A 106 14.42 -2.59 24.34
CA ALA A 106 15.58 -3.24 24.96
C ALA A 106 16.80 -3.21 24.02
N ALA A 107 16.65 -3.54 22.74
CA ALA A 107 17.75 -3.51 21.78
C ALA A 107 18.37 -2.11 21.62
N HIS A 108 17.54 -1.06 21.61
CA HIS A 108 18.00 0.33 21.43
C HIS A 108 18.52 0.97 22.73
N GLN A 109 18.17 0.46 23.90
CA GLN A 109 18.79 0.89 25.17
C GLN A 109 20.27 0.50 25.26
N TYR A 110 20.68 -0.59 24.59
CA TYR A 110 22.06 -1.08 24.59
C TYR A 110 22.85 -0.73 23.33
N ALA A 111 22.19 -0.28 22.25
CA ALA A 111 22.85 0.18 21.04
C ALA A 111 23.36 1.62 21.25
N ALA A 112 24.67 1.78 21.43
CA ALA A 112 25.29 3.11 21.47
C ALA A 112 24.93 3.90 20.21
N ALA A 113 24.61 5.19 20.39
CA ALA A 113 24.11 6.17 19.42
C ALA A 113 24.96 6.33 18.14
N THR A 114 25.02 5.29 17.33
CA THR A 114 25.82 5.24 16.11
C THR A 114 24.87 5.44 14.93
N GLU A 115 24.78 6.70 14.53
CA GLU A 115 24.34 7.22 13.24
C GLU A 115 22.86 7.06 12.87
N LEU A 116 22.11 8.03 13.37
CA LEU A 116 20.79 8.45 12.93
C LEU A 116 20.93 9.23 11.60
N PHE A 117 20.92 8.56 10.45
CA PHE A 117 20.75 9.27 9.17
C PHE A 117 19.29 9.75 9.03
N SER A 118 19.08 10.82 8.26
CA SER A 118 17.75 11.43 8.07
C SER A 118 16.78 10.44 7.41
N GLY A 119 15.68 10.10 8.10
CA GLY A 119 14.65 9.16 7.62
C GLY A 119 14.80 7.72 8.14
N GLU A 120 15.77 7.45 9.02
CA GLU A 120 16.04 6.10 9.53
C GLU A 120 15.56 5.93 10.96
N ILE A 121 14.98 4.76 11.23
CA ILE A 121 14.32 4.49 12.51
C ILE A 121 15.27 3.80 13.51
N GLY A 122 16.30 3.15 12.98
CA GLY A 122 17.23 2.32 13.73
C GLY A 122 17.57 1.04 12.97
N GLU A 123 18.37 0.19 13.61
CA GLU A 123 18.80 -1.07 13.06
C GLU A 123 18.38 -2.21 13.98
N LEU A 124 17.75 -3.23 13.41
CA LEU A 124 17.34 -4.40 14.17
C LEU A 124 17.61 -5.68 13.38
N HIS A 125 18.27 -6.65 14.02
CA HIS A 125 18.56 -7.97 13.45
C HIS A 125 19.30 -7.97 12.09
N GLY A 126 20.09 -6.92 11.82
CA GLY A 126 20.80 -6.74 10.54
C GLY A 126 19.91 -6.17 9.43
N VAL A 127 18.82 -5.51 9.80
CA VAL A 127 17.90 -4.79 8.91
C VAL A 127 17.93 -3.29 9.26
N ARG A 128 18.10 -2.46 8.25
CA ARG A 128 18.03 -1.00 8.28
C ARG A 128 16.62 -0.56 7.88
N PHE A 129 15.97 0.27 8.68
CA PHE A 129 14.59 0.71 8.41
C PHE A 129 14.57 2.11 7.78
N VAL A 130 13.89 2.23 6.65
CA VAL A 130 13.61 3.48 5.95
C VAL A 130 12.12 3.78 6.06
N GLU A 131 11.79 4.89 6.72
CA GLU A 131 10.42 5.34 6.90
C GLU A 131 9.93 6.12 5.68
N THR A 132 8.74 5.81 5.17
CA THR A 132 8.11 6.60 4.10
C THR A 132 6.59 6.52 4.18
N THR A 133 5.91 7.66 3.96
CA THR A 133 4.45 7.73 3.81
C THR A 133 3.97 7.01 2.55
N GLU A 134 4.87 6.77 1.60
CA GLU A 134 4.61 6.05 0.36
C GLU A 134 4.76 4.54 0.51
N ALA A 135 4.92 3.99 1.72
CA ALA A 135 4.87 2.55 1.90
C ALA A 135 3.47 2.01 1.54
N LYS A 136 3.39 0.82 0.93
CA LYS A 136 2.14 0.30 0.37
C LYS A 136 1.11 -0.01 1.45
N ILE A 137 -0.11 0.50 1.28
CA ILE A 137 -1.26 0.26 2.15
C ILE A 137 -2.39 -0.38 1.32
N TYR A 138 -2.78 -1.58 1.72
CA TYR A 138 -3.96 -2.28 1.20
C TYR A 138 -5.17 -1.97 2.08
N ARG A 139 -6.17 -1.26 1.56
CA ARG A 139 -7.41 -0.98 2.30
C ARG A 139 -8.62 -1.04 1.36
N GLY A 140 -9.72 -1.59 1.87
CA GLY A 140 -11.03 -1.45 1.21
C GLY A 140 -11.59 -0.05 1.40
N THR A 141 -11.87 0.64 0.30
CA THR A 141 -12.58 1.92 0.33
C THR A 141 -14.04 1.72 0.68
N ASP A 142 -14.73 2.79 1.05
CA ASP A 142 -16.13 2.72 1.41
C ASP A 142 -16.99 2.24 0.22
N LEU A 143 -18.02 1.43 0.49
CA LEU A 143 -18.88 0.87 -0.56
C LEU A 143 -19.89 1.89 -1.09
N ALA A 144 -20.23 2.91 -0.31
CA ALA A 144 -21.11 4.00 -0.70
C ALA A 144 -20.48 5.36 -0.37
N LYS A 145 -21.06 6.43 -0.95
CA LYS A 145 -20.61 7.80 -0.70
C LYS A 145 -20.73 8.22 0.78
N ASP A 146 -21.74 7.67 1.44
CA ASP A 146 -22.24 8.01 2.76
C ASP A 146 -22.16 6.84 3.75
N SER A 147 -21.65 5.68 3.32
CA SER A 147 -21.47 4.52 4.18
C SER A 147 -20.32 3.63 3.75
N ARG A 148 -19.56 3.12 4.73
CA ARG A 148 -18.49 2.14 4.52
C ARG A 148 -19.03 0.77 4.14
N THR A 149 -20.15 0.39 4.72
CA THR A 149 -20.79 -0.93 4.57
C THR A 149 -22.19 -0.79 4.01
N LEU A 150 -22.68 -1.85 3.39
CA LEU A 150 -24.08 -1.96 2.97
C LEU A 150 -24.75 -3.06 3.78
N LEU A 151 -26.08 -3.15 3.69
CA LEU A 151 -26.84 -4.26 4.26
C LEU A 151 -27.51 -5.03 3.12
N VAL A 152 -27.58 -6.35 3.26
CA VAL A 152 -28.35 -7.19 2.35
C VAL A 152 -29.83 -6.88 2.55
N ASN A 153 -30.54 -6.57 1.46
CA ASN A 153 -31.97 -6.31 1.46
C ASN A 153 -32.71 -7.54 0.92
N GLY A 154 -33.21 -8.37 1.84
CA GLY A 154 -33.82 -9.66 1.55
C GLY A 154 -32.80 -10.78 1.52
N ALA A 155 -33.11 -11.90 2.20
CA ALA A 155 -32.22 -13.07 2.24
C ALA A 155 -31.92 -13.60 0.83
N VAL A 156 -30.67 -13.97 0.59
CA VAL A 156 -30.19 -14.53 -0.68
C VAL A 156 -29.81 -15.99 -0.45
N MET A 157 -30.23 -16.88 -1.34
CA MET A 157 -30.03 -18.32 -1.21
C MET A 157 -29.41 -18.88 -2.48
N ASP A 158 -28.12 -19.23 -2.42
CA ASP A 158 -27.33 -19.80 -3.52
C ASP A 158 -27.43 -19.02 -4.85
N ASP A 159 -27.41 -17.69 -4.76
CA ASP A 159 -27.54 -16.78 -5.91
C ASP A 159 -26.34 -15.83 -5.99
N THR A 160 -26.11 -15.30 -7.19
CA THR A 160 -25.12 -14.27 -7.50
C THR A 160 -25.68 -12.86 -7.42
N GLU A 161 -27.00 -12.69 -7.48
CA GLU A 161 -27.64 -11.38 -7.32
C GLU A 161 -27.88 -11.06 -5.84
N VAL A 162 -27.39 -9.90 -5.40
CA VAL A 162 -27.61 -9.40 -4.03
C VAL A 162 -28.20 -8.01 -4.11
N THR A 163 -29.44 -7.86 -3.66
CA THR A 163 -30.05 -6.56 -3.40
C THR A 163 -29.53 -6.00 -2.08
N PHE A 164 -29.33 -4.68 -2.03
CA PHE A 164 -28.73 -4.03 -0.87
C PHE A 164 -29.37 -2.67 -0.58
N ASP A 165 -29.21 -2.23 0.67
CA ASP A 165 -29.55 -0.91 1.17
C ASP A 165 -28.43 -0.37 2.09
N GLY A 166 -28.66 0.76 2.76
CA GLY A 166 -27.71 1.34 3.71
C GLY A 166 -26.68 2.31 3.12
N GLY A 167 -26.84 2.77 1.88
CA GLY A 167 -26.02 3.84 1.31
C GLY A 167 -26.33 4.20 -0.15
N THR A 168 -25.78 5.33 -0.58
CA THR A 168 -25.88 5.86 -1.94
C THR A 168 -24.75 5.33 -2.81
N VAL A 169 -25.07 4.37 -3.69
CA VAL A 169 -24.13 3.74 -4.62
C VAL A 169 -24.46 4.17 -6.05
N ALA A 170 -23.46 4.64 -6.80
CA ALA A 170 -23.62 4.91 -8.23
C ALA A 170 -23.53 3.62 -9.05
N ALA A 171 -24.32 3.52 -10.13
CA ALA A 171 -24.26 2.37 -11.02
C ALA A 171 -22.84 2.19 -11.59
N GLY A 172 -22.35 0.95 -11.57
CA GLY A 172 -21.00 0.59 -12.00
C GLY A 172 -19.87 0.95 -11.03
N ALA A 173 -20.12 1.72 -9.96
CA ALA A 173 -19.07 2.15 -9.03
C ALA A 173 -18.41 1.01 -8.23
N LEU A 174 -19.08 -0.12 -8.10
CA LEU A 174 -18.56 -1.29 -7.39
C LEU A 174 -18.00 -2.36 -8.33
N ALA A 175 -18.21 -2.24 -9.64
CA ALA A 175 -17.73 -3.25 -10.59
C ALA A 175 -16.21 -3.44 -10.49
N GLY A 176 -15.77 -4.69 -10.41
CA GLY A 176 -14.37 -5.08 -10.25
C GLY A 176 -13.87 -5.14 -8.80
N ARG A 177 -14.59 -4.55 -7.84
CA ARG A 177 -14.22 -4.55 -6.42
C ARG A 177 -14.51 -5.89 -5.75
N TYR A 178 -13.82 -6.18 -4.66
CA TYR A 178 -14.11 -7.33 -3.81
C TYR A 178 -14.91 -6.91 -2.59
N VAL A 179 -16.00 -7.62 -2.32
CA VAL A 179 -16.84 -7.44 -1.15
C VAL A 179 -16.93 -8.74 -0.36
N LYS A 180 -17.18 -8.62 0.94
CA LYS A 180 -17.51 -9.74 1.79
C LYS A 180 -18.99 -9.66 2.12
N VAL A 181 -19.74 -10.70 1.75
CA VAL A 181 -21.16 -10.86 2.04
C VAL A 181 -21.29 -12.05 2.99
N GLY A 182 -21.60 -11.77 4.27
CA GLY A 182 -21.53 -12.78 5.32
C GLY A 182 -20.10 -13.32 5.50
N SER A 183 -19.90 -14.63 5.29
CA SER A 183 -18.56 -15.26 5.31
C SER A 183 -17.87 -15.32 3.95
N THR A 184 -18.58 -14.99 2.86
CA THR A 184 -18.09 -15.22 1.50
C THR A 184 -17.46 -13.96 0.93
N ARG A 185 -16.22 -14.05 0.46
CA ARG A 185 -15.57 -12.99 -0.33
C ARG A 185 -15.86 -13.23 -1.81
N ALA A 186 -16.45 -12.24 -2.47
CA ALA A 186 -16.82 -12.30 -3.88
C ALA A 186 -16.41 -11.03 -4.63
N LYS A 187 -16.15 -11.14 -5.92
CA LYS A 187 -15.92 -9.99 -6.80
C LYS A 187 -17.25 -9.48 -7.34
N VAL A 188 -17.47 -8.18 -7.30
CA VAL A 188 -18.63 -7.56 -7.93
C VAL A 188 -18.39 -7.50 -9.43
N VAL A 189 -19.21 -8.20 -10.21
CA VAL A 189 -19.18 -8.19 -11.67
C VAL A 189 -19.81 -6.90 -12.19
N SER A 190 -20.95 -6.51 -11.61
CA SER A 190 -21.65 -5.27 -11.94
C SER A 190 -22.53 -4.82 -10.77
N ASN A 191 -22.92 -3.54 -10.76
CA ASN A 191 -23.88 -3.04 -9.80
C ASN A 191 -24.76 -1.94 -10.40
N THR A 192 -25.98 -1.85 -9.88
CA THR A 192 -26.89 -0.70 -10.01
C THR A 192 -26.86 0.10 -8.69
N ALA A 193 -27.85 0.98 -8.47
CA ALA A 193 -27.95 1.75 -7.23
C ALA A 193 -28.40 0.94 -6.01
N GLY A 194 -29.03 -0.25 -6.19
CA GLY A 194 -29.55 -1.07 -5.08
C GLY A 194 -29.41 -2.58 -5.28
N LYS A 195 -28.61 -3.00 -6.27
CA LYS A 195 -28.34 -4.41 -6.55
C LYS A 195 -26.92 -4.58 -7.08
N MET A 196 -26.23 -5.62 -6.66
CA MET A 196 -24.95 -6.06 -7.22
C MET A 196 -25.05 -7.50 -7.72
N VAL A 197 -24.24 -7.81 -8.73
CA VAL A 197 -24.05 -9.16 -9.24
C VAL A 197 -22.63 -9.60 -8.89
N LEU A 198 -22.51 -10.75 -8.24
CA LEU A 198 -21.26 -11.31 -7.76
C LEU A 198 -20.72 -12.39 -8.72
N ASP A 199 -19.41 -12.62 -8.69
CA ASP A 199 -18.76 -13.71 -9.45
C ASP A 199 -19.00 -15.09 -8.83
N THR A 200 -19.42 -15.11 -7.57
CA THR A 200 -19.61 -16.30 -6.76
C THR A 200 -20.98 -16.25 -6.11
N LYS A 201 -21.65 -17.40 -6.03
CA LYS A 201 -22.94 -17.53 -5.34
C LYS A 201 -22.77 -17.33 -3.83
N VAL A 202 -23.78 -16.72 -3.21
CA VAL A 202 -23.82 -16.48 -1.77
C VAL A 202 -25.13 -16.98 -1.17
N THR A 203 -25.03 -17.42 0.09
CA THR A 203 -26.18 -17.74 0.93
C THR A 203 -26.06 -16.91 2.20
N VAL A 204 -26.98 -15.98 2.41
CA VAL A 204 -26.87 -14.98 3.45
C VAL A 204 -28.26 -14.52 3.91
N SER A 205 -28.40 -14.24 5.20
CA SER A 205 -29.65 -13.72 5.77
C SER A 205 -29.91 -12.28 5.36
N ASP A 206 -31.18 -11.88 5.46
CA ASP A 206 -31.57 -10.47 5.42
C ASP A 206 -30.81 -9.64 6.47
N ASN A 207 -30.56 -8.36 6.17
CA ASN A 207 -29.79 -7.41 6.97
C ASN A 207 -28.34 -7.83 7.29
N ALA A 208 -27.81 -8.85 6.63
CA ALA A 208 -26.40 -9.17 6.78
C ALA A 208 -25.52 -8.04 6.25
N VAL A 209 -24.41 -7.78 6.93
CA VAL A 209 -23.49 -6.70 6.55
C VAL A 209 -22.67 -7.11 5.33
N ILE A 210 -22.62 -6.20 4.35
CA ILE A 210 -21.73 -6.25 3.19
C ILE A 210 -20.56 -5.30 3.47
N GLN A 211 -19.35 -5.82 3.47
CA GLN A 211 -18.13 -5.10 3.84
C GLN A 211 -17.14 -5.04 2.68
N PRO A 212 -16.30 -3.98 2.61
CA PRO A 212 -15.14 -3.98 1.72
C PRO A 212 -14.21 -5.17 2.01
N ALA A 213 -13.63 -5.78 0.99
CA ALA A 213 -12.77 -6.97 1.11
C ALA A 213 -11.48 -6.90 0.27
N GLU A 214 -11.02 -5.67 -0.01
CA GLU A 214 -9.77 -5.39 -0.73
C GLU A 214 -8.56 -5.22 0.22
N GLY A 215 -8.81 -4.98 1.52
CA GLY A 215 -7.80 -4.82 2.56
C GLY A 215 -7.70 -6.02 3.50
N GLY A 216 -7.42 -5.74 4.77
CA GLY A 216 -7.49 -6.71 5.86
C GLY A 216 -8.93 -7.07 6.21
N LYS A 217 -9.10 -7.69 7.39
CA LYS A 217 -10.39 -8.00 7.99
C LYS A 217 -11.29 -6.76 7.97
N ASP A 218 -12.50 -6.94 7.45
CA ASP A 218 -13.54 -5.91 7.30
C ASP A 218 -13.04 -4.66 6.51
N GLY A 219 -12.08 -4.90 5.62
CA GLY A 219 -11.47 -3.91 4.73
C GLY A 219 -10.50 -2.96 5.42
N CYS A 220 -10.01 -3.27 6.61
CA CYS A 220 -9.04 -2.44 7.34
C CYS A 220 -7.72 -2.28 6.58
N ALA A 221 -6.93 -1.27 6.95
CA ALA A 221 -5.64 -1.01 6.32
C ALA A 221 -4.61 -2.08 6.72
N VAL A 222 -3.93 -2.65 5.73
CA VAL A 222 -2.81 -3.57 5.89
C VAL A 222 -1.60 -2.97 5.22
N TYR A 223 -0.47 -2.95 5.91
CA TYR A 223 0.77 -2.34 5.45
C TYR A 223 1.70 -3.42 4.90
N GLY A 224 2.12 -3.28 3.65
CA GLY A 224 3.11 -4.14 3.01
C GLY A 224 4.52 -3.63 3.29
N CYS A 225 5.11 -4.05 4.41
CA CYS A 225 6.50 -3.73 4.76
C CYS A 225 7.44 -4.58 3.90
N LEU A 226 8.34 -3.95 3.15
CA LEU A 226 9.14 -4.63 2.15
C LEU A 226 10.59 -4.75 2.61
N PHE A 227 11.05 -5.98 2.81
CA PHE A 227 12.44 -6.31 3.15
C PHE A 227 13.18 -6.69 1.88
N ILE A 228 14.33 -6.05 1.64
CA ILE A 228 15.03 -6.09 0.36
C ILE A 228 16.52 -6.36 0.58
N GLY A 229 17.04 -7.33 -0.19
CA GLY A 229 18.45 -7.56 -0.44
C GLY A 229 18.95 -6.89 -1.71
N LYS A 230 20.27 -6.78 -1.85
CA LYS A 230 20.91 -6.10 -2.98
C LYS A 230 20.62 -6.84 -4.28
N GLY A 231 20.15 -6.09 -5.28
CA GLY A 231 19.82 -6.61 -6.61
C GLY A 231 18.46 -7.28 -6.74
N ALA A 232 17.58 -7.20 -5.73
CA ALA A 232 16.26 -7.84 -5.79
C ALA A 232 15.36 -7.32 -6.93
N TYR A 233 15.47 -6.04 -7.28
CA TYR A 233 14.72 -5.41 -8.36
C TYR A 233 15.64 -4.52 -9.22
N GLY A 234 15.21 -4.30 -10.45
CA GLY A 234 15.86 -3.42 -11.41
C GLY A 234 14.90 -2.35 -11.87
N VAL A 235 15.44 -1.16 -12.13
CA VAL A 235 14.75 -0.08 -12.84
C VAL A 235 15.39 0.01 -14.21
N VAL A 236 14.58 -0.03 -15.26
CA VAL A 236 15.03 0.11 -16.64
C VAL A 236 14.81 1.55 -17.06
N ASP A 237 15.90 2.19 -17.46
CA ASP A 237 15.87 3.50 -18.11
C ASP A 237 15.80 3.30 -19.63
N LEU A 238 14.62 3.49 -20.21
CA LEU A 238 14.34 3.32 -21.63
C LEU A 238 14.56 4.65 -22.37
N SER A 239 15.82 5.07 -22.54
CA SER A 239 16.29 6.26 -23.30
C SER A 239 15.80 7.64 -22.83
N GLU A 240 16.59 8.70 -23.06
CA GLU A 240 16.43 10.13 -22.63
C GLU A 240 15.98 10.40 -21.18
N GLY A 241 15.66 9.39 -20.38
CA GLY A 241 15.25 9.50 -19.00
C GLY A 241 13.97 10.31 -18.81
N THR A 242 13.89 10.95 -17.65
CA THR A 242 12.76 11.84 -17.31
C THR A 242 13.16 13.29 -17.57
N GLU A 243 12.34 14.01 -18.34
CA GLU A 243 12.60 15.38 -18.77
C GLU A 243 11.48 16.33 -18.36
N VAL A 244 11.85 17.47 -17.79
CA VAL A 244 10.94 18.61 -17.58
C VAL A 244 11.04 19.54 -18.79
N ILE A 245 9.89 19.81 -19.41
CA ILE A 245 9.77 20.66 -20.60
C ILE A 245 9.08 21.95 -20.19
N VAL A 246 9.80 23.07 -20.35
CA VAL A 246 9.26 24.41 -20.19
C VAL A 246 9.14 25.07 -21.56
N LYS A 247 7.92 25.46 -21.93
CA LYS A 247 7.65 26.29 -23.11
C LYS A 247 7.29 27.69 -22.64
N PRO A 248 8.23 28.66 -22.73
CA PRO A 248 7.99 30.03 -22.30
C PRO A 248 6.98 30.74 -23.22
N ARG A 249 6.44 31.87 -22.75
CA ARG A 249 5.57 32.73 -23.57
C ARG A 249 6.25 33.10 -24.89
N GLY A 250 5.49 33.06 -25.97
CA GLY A 250 5.96 33.32 -27.34
C GLY A 250 6.72 32.20 -28.03
N SER A 251 6.87 31.03 -27.38
CA SER A 251 7.47 29.85 -28.02
C SER A 251 6.56 29.16 -29.06
N SER A 252 5.28 29.58 -29.18
CA SER A 252 4.27 28.98 -30.08
C SER A 252 4.10 29.74 -31.41
N GLY A 253 4.83 30.84 -31.62
CA GLY A 253 4.78 31.62 -32.86
C GLY A 253 3.35 32.05 -33.24
N THR A 254 2.94 31.80 -34.49
CA THR A 254 1.61 32.19 -35.01
C THR A 254 0.42 31.46 -34.36
N ALA A 255 0.66 30.41 -33.57
CA ALA A 255 -0.40 29.71 -32.83
C ALA A 255 -0.72 30.38 -31.48
N ASP A 256 0.13 31.27 -30.99
CA ASP A 256 -0.16 32.20 -29.89
C ASP A 256 0.31 33.61 -30.25
N PRO A 257 -0.36 34.31 -31.20
CA PRO A 257 0.10 35.61 -31.72
C PRO A 257 0.21 36.73 -30.68
N LEU A 258 -0.30 36.52 -29.47
CA LEU A 258 -0.35 37.50 -28.38
C LEU A 258 0.51 37.09 -27.18
N ASP A 259 1.29 36.01 -27.30
CA ASP A 259 2.18 35.48 -26.25
C ASP A 259 1.49 35.29 -24.89
N GLN A 260 0.24 34.85 -24.90
CA GLN A 260 -0.59 34.77 -23.70
C GLN A 260 -0.35 33.49 -22.88
N ARG A 261 0.14 32.42 -23.52
CA ARG A 261 0.20 31.08 -22.94
C ARG A 261 1.65 30.62 -22.73
N SER A 262 1.85 29.91 -21.62
CA SER A 262 3.08 29.15 -21.31
C SER A 262 2.68 27.78 -20.81
N SER A 263 3.50 26.76 -21.08
CA SER A 263 3.25 25.41 -20.58
C SER A 263 4.49 24.84 -19.92
N VAL A 264 4.28 24.19 -18.79
CA VAL A 264 5.29 23.39 -18.09
C VAL A 264 4.71 21.98 -17.98
N GLY A 265 5.52 20.97 -18.27
CA GLY A 265 5.13 19.57 -18.14
C GLY A 265 6.35 18.69 -18.03
N TRP A 266 6.16 17.43 -17.66
CA TRP A 266 7.23 16.44 -17.65
C TRP A 266 6.84 15.23 -18.50
N LYS A 267 7.85 14.56 -19.07
CA LYS A 267 7.71 13.26 -19.73
C LYS A 267 8.79 12.33 -19.17
N GLY A 268 8.49 11.04 -19.07
CA GLY A 268 9.47 10.04 -18.68
C GLY A 268 8.99 8.65 -19.06
N VAL A 269 9.93 7.77 -19.37
CA VAL A 269 9.67 6.34 -19.54
C VAL A 269 10.32 5.63 -18.36
N HIS A 270 9.51 4.91 -17.59
CA HIS A 270 9.98 4.22 -16.39
C HIS A 270 9.34 2.84 -16.31
N ALA A 271 10.17 1.83 -16.10
CA ALA A 271 9.72 0.48 -15.84
C ALA A 271 10.58 -0.12 -14.72
N ALA A 272 9.93 -0.79 -13.78
CA ALA A 272 10.58 -1.58 -12.75
C ALA A 272 10.24 -3.05 -12.94
N ALA A 273 11.17 -3.93 -12.59
CA ALA A 273 10.94 -5.37 -12.62
C ALA A 273 11.63 -6.04 -11.43
N ILE A 274 10.98 -7.06 -10.88
CA ILE A 274 11.58 -7.97 -9.92
C ILE A 274 12.62 -8.82 -10.68
N LEU A 275 13.87 -8.81 -10.23
CA LEU A 275 14.96 -9.59 -10.82
C LEU A 275 15.13 -10.92 -10.10
N TYR A 276 15.09 -10.88 -8.77
CA TYR A 276 15.22 -12.03 -7.89
C TYR A 276 14.19 -11.91 -6.78
N ASP A 277 13.10 -12.65 -6.90
CA ASP A 277 12.01 -12.68 -5.92
C ASP A 277 12.50 -13.19 -4.56
N GLU A 278 13.48 -14.10 -4.57
CA GLU A 278 14.09 -14.69 -3.38
C GLU A 278 14.87 -13.66 -2.53
N TYR A 279 15.22 -12.52 -3.11
CA TYR A 279 15.96 -11.44 -2.44
C TYR A 279 15.03 -10.38 -1.85
N MET A 280 13.71 -10.61 -1.88
CA MET A 280 12.73 -9.77 -1.22
C MET A 280 11.76 -10.59 -0.38
N VAL A 281 11.27 -10.00 0.69
CA VAL A 281 10.22 -10.57 1.52
C VAL A 281 9.25 -9.45 1.88
N ARG A 282 7.97 -9.65 1.57
CA ARG A 282 6.89 -8.75 1.95
C ARG A 282 6.29 -9.22 3.26
N VAL A 283 6.37 -8.40 4.30
CA VAL A 283 5.69 -8.63 5.56
C VAL A 283 4.42 -7.79 5.59
N GLU A 284 3.28 -8.44 5.66
CA GLU A 284 1.97 -7.78 5.76
C GLU A 284 1.49 -7.76 7.21
N CYS A 285 1.21 -6.57 7.71
CA CYS A 285 0.79 -6.36 9.09
C CYS A 285 -0.30 -5.29 9.19
N GLY A 286 -1.06 -5.33 10.28
CA GLY A 286 -1.87 -4.21 10.72
C GLY A 286 -1.07 -3.27 11.63
N SER A 287 -1.69 -2.15 11.94
CA SER A 287 -1.23 -1.15 12.90
C SER A 287 -2.40 -0.65 13.75
N SER A 288 -2.10 0.03 14.86
CA SER A 288 -3.07 0.84 15.60
C SER A 288 -3.85 1.82 14.69
N TYR A 289 -3.24 2.30 13.60
CA TYR A 289 -3.86 3.22 12.63
C TYR A 289 -4.64 2.54 11.50
N SER A 290 -4.86 1.22 11.54
CA SER A 290 -5.53 0.48 10.44
C SER A 290 -6.96 0.94 10.15
N GLY A 291 -7.60 1.63 11.10
CA GLY A 291 -8.92 2.24 10.93
C GLY A 291 -8.88 3.60 10.23
N GLU A 292 -7.73 4.25 10.16
CA GLU A 292 -7.56 5.66 9.76
C GLU A 292 -6.87 5.79 8.41
N ASP A 293 -5.78 5.06 8.19
CA ASP A 293 -4.92 5.21 7.01
C ASP A 293 -5.57 4.72 5.72
N LYS A 294 -5.40 5.48 4.63
CA LYS A 294 -6.02 5.19 3.33
C LYS A 294 -5.12 4.33 2.46
N ALA A 295 -5.72 3.61 1.50
CA ALA A 295 -4.95 2.88 0.50
C ALA A 295 -4.16 3.82 -0.42
N ASN A 296 -3.02 3.35 -0.90
CA ASN A 296 -2.17 3.97 -1.93
C ASN A 296 -1.66 2.90 -2.91
#